data_AF-A0A8K0K846-F1
#
_entry.id   AF-A0A8K0K846-F1
#
_cell.length_a   1.000
_cell.length_b   1.000
_cell.length_c   1.000
_cell.angle_alpha   90.00
_cell.angle_beta   90.00
_cell.angle_gamma   90.00
#
_symmetry.space_group_name_H-M   'P 1'
#
loop_
_entity.id
_entity.type
_entity.pdbx_description
1 polymer ?
#
loop_
_entity_poly.entity_id
_entity_poly.type
_entity_poly.pdbx_seq_one_letter_code
_entity_poly.pdbx_strand_id
1 'polypeptide(L)'
;MRITRKEVPNDLRQKKLKKGRFAAFQRGKVMVMKWHDKKATWNSFVLYRKSGGTKSNLDFRMELVENIIERYHTENMRSKGGRPSDEPHTLWLTERHFPEYVHSTNREEGKAM
;
A
#
# COMPACT_ATOMS: atom_id res chain seq x y z
N MET A 1 13.29 20.06 2.65
CA MET A 1 14.22 20.02 3.81
C MET A 1 14.19 18.63 4.44
N ARG A 2 15.33 18.02 4.78
CA ARG A 2 15.35 16.70 5.45
C ARG A 2 14.90 16.86 6.91
N ILE A 3 13.82 16.18 7.30
CA ILE A 3 13.26 16.18 8.66
C ILE A 3 14.22 15.57 9.70
N THR A 4 15.22 14.81 9.27
CA THR A 4 16.23 14.14 10.11
C THR A 4 17.43 15.02 10.48
N ARG A 5 17.44 16.31 10.12
CA ARG A 5 18.53 17.24 10.50
C ARG A 5 18.49 17.52 12.01
N LYS A 6 19.68 17.65 12.63
CA LYS A 6 19.86 17.90 14.08
C LYS A 6 19.09 19.13 14.60
N GLU A 7 18.85 20.11 13.74
CA GLU A 7 18.17 21.37 14.11
C GLU A 7 16.64 21.30 14.07
N VAL A 8 16.06 20.19 13.61
CA VAL A 8 14.61 19.98 13.60
C VAL A 8 14.18 19.42 14.96
N PRO A 9 13.23 20.06 15.67
CA PRO A 9 12.76 19.56 16.95
C PRO A 9 12.22 18.13 16.86
N ASN A 10 12.53 17.31 17.86
CA ASN A 10 12.06 15.91 17.92
C ASN A 10 10.53 15.85 17.91
N ASP A 11 9.86 16.82 18.50
CA ASP A 11 8.40 16.93 18.54
C ASP A 11 7.82 17.01 17.13
N LEU A 12 8.41 17.84 16.25
CA LEU A 12 7.98 17.96 14.86
C LEU A 12 8.32 16.69 14.06
N ARG A 13 9.45 16.06 14.37
CA ARG A 13 9.90 14.83 13.72
C ARG A 13 8.92 13.68 13.97
N GLN A 14 8.55 13.46 15.23
CA GLN A 14 7.70 12.35 15.67
C GLN A 14 6.19 12.63 15.52
N LYS A 15 5.77 13.91 15.40
CA LYS A 15 4.36 14.27 15.22
C LYS A 15 3.75 13.64 13.97
N LYS A 16 2.87 12.66 14.16
CA LYS A 16 2.00 12.13 13.09
C LYS A 16 0.88 13.15 12.85
N LEU A 17 0.81 13.68 11.63
CA LEU A 17 -0.19 14.67 11.24
C LEU A 17 -1.42 13.99 10.65
N LYS A 18 -2.62 14.48 10.99
CA LYS A 18 -3.86 14.13 10.29
C LYS A 18 -3.85 14.74 8.88
N LYS A 19 -4.54 14.11 7.93
CA LYS A 19 -4.63 14.58 6.52
C LYS A 19 -5.06 16.05 6.46
N GLY A 20 -4.39 16.84 5.62
CA GLY A 20 -4.72 18.26 5.41
C GLY A 20 -4.26 19.21 6.52
N ARG A 21 -3.75 18.70 7.65
CA ARG A 21 -3.11 19.53 8.68
C ARG A 21 -1.63 19.71 8.34
N PHE A 22 -1.10 20.89 8.66
CA PHE A 22 0.32 21.18 8.62
C PHE A 22 0.82 21.46 10.03
N ALA A 23 2.12 21.26 10.25
CA ALA A 23 2.80 21.76 11.43
C ALA A 23 4.00 22.57 10.97
N ALA A 24 4.10 23.79 11.50
CA ALA A 24 5.22 24.68 11.26
C ALA A 24 5.98 24.88 12.56
N PHE A 25 7.30 25.00 12.45
CA PHE A 25 8.19 25.38 13.52
C PHE A 25 9.12 26.48 13.00
N GLN A 26 9.23 27.57 13.73
CA GLN A 26 10.12 28.67 13.37
C GLN A 26 11.20 28.81 14.44
N ARG A 27 12.46 28.91 14.00
CA ARG A 27 13.61 29.21 14.84
C ARG A 27 14.44 30.28 14.15
N GLY A 28 14.46 31.48 14.74
CA GLY A 28 15.07 32.66 14.13
C GLY A 28 14.45 32.99 12.77
N LYS A 29 15.30 33.08 11.74
CA LYS A 29 14.90 33.38 10.35
C LYS A 29 14.51 32.14 9.53
N VAL A 30 14.53 30.94 10.10
CA VAL A 30 14.24 29.69 9.39
C VAL A 30 12.91 29.10 9.88
N MET A 31 12.02 28.80 8.93
CA MET A 31 10.76 28.09 9.16
C MET A 31 10.84 26.68 8.55
N VAL A 32 10.50 25.68 9.35
CA VAL A 32 10.35 24.28 8.93
C VAL A 32 8.87 23.94 8.89
N MET A 33 8.36 23.60 7.71
CA MET A 33 6.96 23.21 7.52
C MET A 33 6.87 21.73 7.14
N LYS A 34 6.12 20.96 7.93
CA LYS A 34 5.80 19.55 7.69
C LYS A 34 4.35 19.47 7.23
N TRP A 35 4.14 18.89 6.05
CA TRP A 35 2.81 18.70 5.47
C TRP A 35 2.58 17.23 5.15
N HIS A 36 1.38 16.73 5.46
CA HIS A 36 0.98 15.36 5.16
C HIS A 36 -0.23 15.41 4.23
N ASP A 37 0.02 15.18 2.95
CA ASP A 37 -1.03 15.16 1.92
C ASP A 37 -0.99 13.83 1.17
N LYS A 38 -2.15 13.18 1.01
CA LYS A 38 -2.31 11.96 0.19
C LYS A 38 -2.42 12.31 -1.30
N LYS A 39 -1.61 13.26 -1.77
CA LYS A 39 -1.68 13.80 -3.14
C LYS A 39 -0.54 13.33 -4.04
N ALA A 40 0.30 12.39 -3.60
CA ALA A 40 1.43 11.91 -4.41
C ALA A 40 0.98 11.44 -5.81
N THR A 41 -0.09 10.65 -5.90
CA THR A 41 -0.67 10.15 -7.16
C THR A 41 -1.24 11.26 -8.04
N TRP A 42 -1.83 12.30 -7.43
CA TRP A 42 -2.33 13.43 -8.19
C TRP A 42 -1.19 14.31 -8.69
N ASN A 43 -0.20 14.57 -7.85
CA ASN A 43 0.98 15.36 -8.22
C ASN A 43 1.78 14.67 -9.33
N SER A 44 1.94 13.34 -9.28
CA SER A 44 2.59 12.59 -10.36
C SER A 44 1.78 12.65 -11.66
N PHE A 45 0.45 12.58 -11.59
CA PHE A 45 -0.39 12.77 -12.77
C PHE A 45 -0.29 14.19 -13.36
N VAL A 46 -0.29 15.23 -12.53
CA VAL A 46 -0.10 16.62 -12.98
C VAL A 46 1.25 16.79 -13.70
N LEU A 47 2.31 16.19 -13.16
CA LEU A 47 3.63 16.20 -13.80
C LEU A 47 3.62 15.44 -15.12
N TYR A 48 2.98 14.26 -15.16
CA TYR A 48 2.83 13.45 -16.38
C TYR A 48 2.08 14.22 -17.48
N ARG A 49 0.98 14.91 -17.14
CA ARG A 49 0.26 15.79 -18.08
C ARG A 49 1.13 16.95 -18.56
N LYS A 50 1.91 17.56 -17.66
CA LYS A 50 2.84 18.65 -18.01
C LYS A 50 3.93 18.19 -18.97
N SER A 51 4.40 16.94 -18.88
CA SER A 51 5.36 16.36 -19.81
C SER A 51 4.75 15.86 -21.13
N GLY A 52 3.50 16.20 -21.44
CA GLY A 52 2.83 15.81 -22.68
C GLY A 52 2.10 14.47 -22.62
N GLY A 53 1.90 13.91 -21.43
CA GLY A 53 1.17 12.67 -21.23
C GLY A 53 -0.28 12.77 -21.68
N THR A 54 -0.74 11.82 -22.48
CA THR A 54 -2.08 11.83 -23.10
C THR A 54 -3.13 11.04 -22.32
N LYS A 55 -2.71 10.11 -21.45
CA LYS A 55 -3.60 9.20 -20.70
C LYS A 55 -4.57 9.95 -19.79
N SER A 56 -5.76 9.37 -19.63
CA SER A 56 -6.71 9.82 -18.62
C SER A 56 -6.15 9.55 -17.21
N ASN A 57 -6.71 10.22 -16.19
CA ASN A 57 -6.26 10.02 -14.80
C ASN A 57 -6.48 8.57 -14.33
N LEU A 58 -7.55 7.93 -14.77
CA LEU A 58 -7.82 6.54 -14.44
C LEU A 58 -6.79 5.62 -15.08
N ASP A 59 -6.55 5.76 -16.37
CA ASP A 59 -5.60 4.91 -17.11
C ASP A 59 -4.18 5.07 -16.57
N PHE A 60 -3.78 6.31 -16.27
CA PHE A 60 -2.51 6.59 -15.62
C PHE A 60 -2.38 5.89 -14.25
N ARG A 61 -3.46 5.86 -13.46
CA ARG A 61 -3.47 5.20 -12.15
C ARG A 61 -3.40 3.69 -12.27
N MET A 62 -4.13 3.09 -13.22
CA MET A 62 -4.10 1.65 -13.47
C MET A 62 -2.69 1.21 -13.86
N GLU A 63 -2.09 1.87 -14.84
CA GLU A 63 -0.73 1.58 -15.28
C GLU A 63 0.31 1.81 -14.18
N LEU A 64 0.15 2.86 -13.36
CA LEU A 64 1.04 3.10 -12.22
C LEU A 64 0.99 1.94 -11.22
N VAL A 65 -0.21 1.41 -10.94
CA VAL A 65 -0.40 0.27 -10.03
C VAL A 65 0.21 -0.99 -10.64
N GLU A 66 -0.07 -1.29 -11.90
CA GLU A 66 0.51 -2.42 -12.64
C GLU A 66 2.04 -2.39 -12.60
N ASN A 67 2.65 -1.24 -12.93
CA ASN A 67 4.10 -1.08 -12.89
C ASN A 67 4.70 -1.23 -11.48
N ILE A 68 3.99 -0.77 -10.44
CA ILE A 68 4.44 -0.93 -9.05
C ILE A 68 4.39 -2.40 -8.67
N ILE A 69 3.31 -3.10 -9.01
CA ILE A 69 3.16 -4.53 -8.77
C ILE A 69 4.27 -5.26 -9.52
N GLU A 70 4.38 -5.11 -10.85
CA GLU A 70 5.39 -5.78 -11.67
C GLU A 70 6.83 -5.59 -11.15
N ARG A 71 7.19 -4.36 -10.74
CA ARG A 71 8.57 -4.05 -10.32
C ARG A 71 8.88 -4.42 -8.87
N TYR A 72 7.87 -4.41 -8.00
CA TYR A 72 8.06 -4.54 -6.55
C TYR A 72 7.25 -5.68 -5.94
N HIS A 73 6.54 -6.50 -6.73
CA HIS A 73 6.03 -7.76 -6.26
C HIS A 73 7.23 -8.65 -5.94
N THR A 74 7.54 -8.79 -4.66
CA THR A 74 8.37 -9.89 -4.19
C THR A 74 7.43 -10.85 -3.51
N GLU A 75 7.40 -12.11 -3.95
CA GLU A 75 6.74 -13.22 -3.24
C GLU A 75 7.22 -13.34 -1.77
N ASN A 76 8.35 -12.71 -1.44
CA ASN A 76 9.01 -12.77 -0.14
C ASN A 76 8.99 -11.45 0.64
N MET A 77 7.89 -10.70 0.63
CA MET A 77 7.58 -9.83 1.78
C MET A 77 7.03 -10.69 2.93
N ARG A 78 7.81 -11.68 3.41
CA ARG A 78 7.64 -12.12 4.79
C ARG A 78 7.91 -10.88 5.63
N SER A 79 6.89 -10.34 6.26
CA SER A 79 7.03 -9.34 7.30
C SER A 79 8.06 -9.88 8.31
N LYS A 80 9.31 -9.40 8.23
CA LYS A 80 10.27 -9.62 9.31
C LYS A 80 9.83 -8.74 10.47
N GLY A 81 8.81 -9.23 11.20
CA GLY A 81 8.27 -8.63 12.41
C GLY A 81 6.75 -8.57 12.42
N GLY A 82 6.11 -9.56 13.06
CA GLY A 82 4.69 -9.53 13.41
C GLY A 82 3.94 -10.85 13.21
N ARG A 83 2.76 -10.95 13.84
CA ARG A 83 1.78 -12.03 13.67
C ARG A 83 1.39 -12.18 12.18
N PRO A 84 1.16 -13.39 11.66
CA PRO A 84 0.66 -13.59 10.30
C PRO A 84 -0.61 -12.76 10.06
N SER A 85 -0.74 -12.21 8.85
CA SER A 85 -1.96 -11.48 8.46
C SER A 85 -3.12 -12.46 8.32
N ASP A 86 -4.26 -12.15 8.93
CA ASP A 86 -5.55 -12.80 8.63
C ASP A 86 -6.14 -12.31 7.29
N GLU A 87 -5.48 -11.36 6.63
CA GLU A 87 -5.93 -10.78 5.37
C GLU A 87 -5.51 -11.68 4.20
N PRO A 88 -6.45 -12.31 3.50
CA PRO A 88 -6.11 -13.32 2.53
C PRO A 88 -5.59 -12.65 1.26
N HIS A 89 -4.39 -13.06 0.86
CA HIS A 89 -3.56 -12.51 -0.21
C HIS A 89 -4.32 -12.46 -1.52
N THR A 90 -4.71 -11.29 -2.04
CA THR A 90 -5.64 -11.04 -3.17
C THR A 90 -5.53 -11.95 -4.39
N LEU A 91 -4.38 -12.56 -4.69
CA LEU A 91 -4.24 -13.59 -5.73
C LEU A 91 -5.00 -14.90 -5.43
N TRP A 92 -5.35 -15.15 -4.16
CA TRP A 92 -6.15 -16.30 -3.71
C TRP A 92 -7.60 -16.27 -4.20
N LEU A 93 -8.13 -15.08 -4.55
CA LEU A 93 -9.51 -14.94 -5.05
C LEU A 93 -9.63 -15.28 -6.54
N THR A 94 -8.50 -15.32 -7.26
CA THR A 94 -8.46 -15.54 -8.70
C THR A 94 -8.01 -16.96 -9.08
N GLU A 95 -7.43 -17.73 -8.16
CA GLU A 95 -6.90 -19.06 -8.45
C GLU A 95 -7.69 -20.21 -7.80
N ARG A 96 -7.77 -21.29 -8.58
CA ARG A 96 -8.66 -22.45 -8.53
C ARG A 96 -8.57 -23.26 -7.21
N HIS A 97 -9.53 -23.05 -6.31
CA HIS A 97 -9.85 -24.02 -5.25
C HIS A 97 -11.36 -24.18 -5.09
N PHE A 98 -12.07 -24.44 -6.19
CA PHE A 98 -13.34 -25.14 -6.09
C PHE A 98 -13.04 -26.64 -6.19
N PRO A 99 -13.32 -27.45 -5.14
CA PRO A 99 -13.37 -28.88 -5.32
C PRO A 99 -14.37 -29.18 -6.42
N GLU A 100 -13.93 -29.85 -7.49
CA GLU A 100 -14.86 -30.45 -8.43
C GLU A 100 -15.77 -31.41 -7.65
N TYR A 101 -17.06 -31.38 -7.97
CA TYR A 101 -18.12 -32.10 -7.28
C TYR A 101 -17.70 -33.54 -6.94
N VAL A 102 -17.58 -33.84 -5.65
CA VAL A 102 -17.22 -35.18 -5.17
C VAL A 102 -18.48 -36.05 -5.18
N HIS A 103 -18.50 -37.11 -6.00
CA HIS A 103 -19.59 -38.08 -5.98
C HIS A 103 -19.66 -38.79 -4.62
N SER A 104 -20.87 -38.90 -4.03
CA SER A 104 -21.07 -39.60 -2.76
C SER A 104 -20.74 -41.09 -2.92
N THR A 105 -19.71 -41.58 -2.22
CA THR A 105 -19.46 -43.01 -2.11
C THR A 105 -20.39 -43.59 -1.05
N ASN A 106 -21.23 -44.55 -1.43
CA ASN A 106 -22.11 -45.25 -0.50
C ASN A 106 -21.26 -45.96 0.57
N ARG A 107 -21.50 -45.63 1.84
CA ARG A 107 -20.82 -46.21 3.00
C ARG A 107 -21.32 -47.64 3.20
N GLU A 108 -20.49 -48.65 2.96
CA GLU A 108 -20.83 -50.03 3.30
C GLU A 108 -20.85 -50.20 4.82
N GLU A 109 -21.97 -50.72 5.34
CA GLU A 109 -22.19 -51.01 6.76
C GLU A 109 -21.42 -52.27 7.17
N GLY A 110 -20.29 -52.07 7.85
CA GLY A 110 -19.54 -53.15 8.49
C GLY A 110 -20.20 -53.60 9.80
N LYS A 111 -20.72 -54.83 9.81
CA LYS A 111 -21.19 -55.63 10.96
C LYS A 111 -20.26 -55.52 12.18
N ALA A 112 -20.83 -55.30 13.36
CA ALA A 112 -20.19 -55.59 14.64
C ALA A 112 -20.78 -56.87 15.25
N MET A 113 -19.86 -57.71 15.71
CA MET A 113 -20.04 -59.01 16.38
C MET A 113 -20.22 -58.81 17.89
#